data_AF-A0A146GC14-F1
#
_entry.id   AF-A0A146GC14-F1
#
_cell.length_a   1.000
_cell.length_b   1.000
_cell.length_c   1.000
_cell.angle_alpha   90.00
_cell.angle_beta   90.00
_cell.angle_gamma   90.00
#
_symmetry.space_group_name_H-M   'P 1'
#
loop_
_entity.id
_entity.type
_entity.pdbx_description
1 polymer ?
#
loop_
_entity_poly.entity_id
_entity_poly.type
_entity_poly.pdbx_seq_one_letter_code
_entity_poly.pdbx_strand_id
1 'polypeptide(L)' 'MPDLHFELASVPRQVGIIMILYHTNHGRQAAEVFFFNRAGLVCRAAAHYTDLVN' A
#
# COMPACT_ATOMS: atom_id res chain seq x y z
N MET A 1 15.90 -6.63 -5.19
CA MET A 1 16.69 -5.85 -4.22
C MET A 1 16.73 -6.67 -2.94
N PRO A 2 17.93 -7.07 -2.46
CA PRO A 2 18.05 -7.96 -1.31
C PRO A 2 17.55 -7.32 -0.01
N ASP A 3 17.56 -5.98 0.09
CA ASP A 3 17.16 -5.24 1.29
C ASP A 3 15.83 -4.49 1.12
N LEU A 4 14.85 -5.05 0.40
CA LEU A 4 13.53 -4.42 0.28
C LEU A 4 12.87 -4.33 1.67
N HIS A 5 12.54 -3.11 2.11
CA HIS A 5 11.89 -2.87 3.40
C HIS A 5 10.77 -1.84 3.28
N PHE A 6 9.64 -2.16 3.91
CA PHE A 6 8.46 -1.29 3.99
C PHE A 6 8.14 -1.01 5.46
N GLU A 7 7.96 0.26 5.77
CA GLU A 7 7.51 0.72 7.08
C GLU A 7 6.05 1.12 7.00
N LEU A 8 5.19 0.50 7.80
CA LEU A 8 3.76 0.77 7.81
C LEU A 8 3.47 2.14 8.45
N ALA A 9 2.77 3.01 7.74
CA ALA A 9 2.31 4.29 8.25
C ALA A 9 0.86 4.24 8.75
N SER A 10 -0.06 3.65 7.96
CA SER A 10 -1.49 3.59 8.31
C SER A 10 -2.25 2.58 7.46
N VAL A 11 -3.44 2.17 7.92
CA VAL A 11 -4.34 1.25 7.21
C VAL A 11 -5.78 1.76 7.20
N PRO A 12 -6.14 2.72 6.33
CA PRO A 12 -7.53 3.07 6.08
C PRO A 12 -8.30 1.88 5.50
N ARG A 13 -9.56 1.70 5.95
CA ARG A 13 -10.41 0.59 5.50
C ARG A 13 -11.82 1.05 5.16
N GLN A 14 -12.38 0.44 4.13
CA GLN A 14 -13.79 0.54 3.74
C GLN A 14 -14.31 -0.85 3.35
N VAL A 15 -15.62 -1.01 3.19
CA VAL A 15 -16.21 -2.28 2.73
C VAL A 15 -15.59 -2.70 1.39
N GLY A 16 -14.95 -3.88 1.39
CA GLY A 16 -14.33 -4.47 0.21
C GLY A 16 -12.99 -3.83 -0.22
N ILE A 17 -12.46 -2.87 0.53
CA ILE A 17 -11.24 -2.13 0.18
C ILE A 17 -10.36 -1.94 1.41
N ILE A 18 -9.07 -2.26 1.28
CA ILE A 18 -8.03 -1.88 2.25
C ILE A 18 -7.01 -1.02 1.52
N MET A 19 -6.66 0.11 2.10
CA MET A 19 -5.51 0.90 1.68
C MET A 19 -4.39 0.72 2.69
N ILE A 20 -3.18 0.47 2.22
CA ILE A 20 -1.96 0.43 3.04
C ILE A 20 -1.13 1.64 2.66
N LEU A 21 -0.88 2.51 3.64
CA LEU A 21 0.06 3.61 3.52
C LEU A 21 1.39 3.14 4.12
N TYR A 22 2.48 3.17 3.33
CA TYR A 22 3.80 2.75 3.79
C TYR A 22 4.93 3.61 3.24
N HIS A 23 6.04 3.65 3.97
CA HIS A 23 7.30 4.22 3.50
C HIS A 23 8.17 3.11 2.94
N THR A 24 8.84 3.38 1.84
CA THR A 24 9.89 2.52 1.30
C THR A 24 11.24 2.98 1.84
N ASN A 25 12.20 2.06 1.97
CA ASN A 25 13.58 2.41 2.28
C ASN A 25 14.31 3.19 1.16
N HIS A 26 13.61 3.61 0.11
CA HIS A 26 14.11 4.45 -0.99
C HIS A 26 13.57 5.88 -0.96
N GLY A 27 13.00 6.32 0.17
CA GLY A 27 12.51 7.70 0.32
C GLY A 27 11.22 7.99 -0.45
N ARG A 28 10.43 6.95 -0.75
CA ARG A 28 9.07 7.11 -1.32
C ARG A 28 8.00 6.78 -0.29
N GLN A 29 6.91 7.54 -0.35
CA GLN A 29 5.65 7.14 0.27
C GLN A 29 4.80 6.42 -0.77
N ALA A 30 4.10 5.38 -0.33
CA ALA A 30 3.22 4.60 -1.15
C ALA A 30 1.83 4.53 -0.51
N ALA A 31 0.81 4.57 -1.37
CA ALA A 31 -0.55 4.18 -1.06
C ALA A 31 -0.93 3.00 -1.94
N GLU A 32 -1.10 1.83 -1.34
CA GLU A 32 -1.46 0.60 -2.05
C GLU A 32 -2.88 0.19 -1.70
N VAL A 33 -3.73 0.09 -2.72
CA VAL A 33 -5.16 -0.18 -2.59
C VAL A 33 -5.44 -1.61 -3.01
N PHE A 34 -6.03 -2.39 -2.12
CA PHE A 34 -6.45 -3.76 -2.33
C PHE A 34 -7.98 -3.86 -2.36
N PHE A 35 -8.52 -4.40 -3.44
CA PHE A 35 -9.94 -4.70 -3.58
C PHE A 35 -10.17 -6.19 -3.31
N PHE A 36 -11.17 -6.50 -2.49
CA PHE A 36 -11.48 -7.87 -2.07
C PHE A 36 -12.78 -8.36 -2.74
N ASN A 37 -12.78 -9.60 -3.20
CA ASN A 37 -13.98 -10.27 -3.69
C ASN A 37 -14.85 -10.82 -2.54
N ARG A 38 -15.99 -11.45 -2.89
CA ARG A 38 -16.91 -12.04 -1.89
C ARG A 38 -16.29 -13.21 -1.09
N ALA A 39 -15.23 -13.83 -1.59
CA ALA A 39 -14.49 -14.88 -0.88
C ALA A 39 -13.43 -14.30 0.08
N GLY A 40 -13.31 -12.97 0.19
CA GLY A 40 -12.31 -12.32 1.05
C GLY A 40 -10.90 -12.35 0.46
N LEU A 41 -10.75 -12.62 -0.84
CA LEU A 41 -9.46 -12.64 -1.52
C LEU A 41 -9.23 -11.33 -2.28
N VAL A 42 -7.99 -10.86 -2.33
CA VAL A 42 -7.61 -9.72 -3.18
C VAL A 42 -7.85 -10.11 -4.64
N CYS A 43 -8.66 -9.32 -5.35
CA CYS A 43 -8.97 -9.53 -6.76
C CYS A 43 -8.48 -8.41 -7.68
N ARG A 44 -8.07 -7.27 -7.11
CA ARG A 44 -7.41 -6.17 -7.81
C ARG A 44 -6.53 -5.40 -6.84
N ALA A 45 -5.39 -4.91 -7.30
CA ALA A 45 -4.52 -4.01 -6.56
C ALA A 45 -4.12 -2.81 -7.43
N ALA A 46 -3.85 -1.67 -6.81
CA ALA A 46 -3.27 -0.48 -7.44
C ALA A 46 -2.29 0.18 -6.46
N ALA A 47 -1.10 0.53 -6.94
CA ALA A 47 -0.10 1.21 -6.14
C ALA A 47 0.11 2.64 -6.66
N HIS A 48 0.10 3.59 -5.74
CA HIS A 48 0.37 5.00 -6.00
C HIS A 48 1.61 5.39 -5.21
N TYR A 49 2.55 6.05 -5.86
CA TYR A 49 3.81 6.47 -5.26
C TYR A 49 3.97 7.97 -5.37
N THR A 50 4.52 8.57 -4.33
CA THR A 50 5.08 9.92 -4.38
C THR A 50 6.48 9.88 -3.80
N ASP A 51 7.37 10.65 -4.39
CA ASP A 51 8.68 10.89 -3.77
C ASP A 51 8.47 11.81 -2.54
N LEU A 52 9.25 11.58 -1.48
CA LEU A 52 9.35 12.54 -0.39
C LEU A 52 10.16 13.74 -0.93
N VAL A 53 9.48 14.85 -1.19
CA VAL A 53 10.15 16.11 -1.52
C VAL A 53 10.81 16.61 -0.23
N ASN A 54 12.15 16.67 -0.23
CA ASN A 54 12.91 17.42 0.78
C ASN A 54 12.66 18.92 0.64
#